data_AF-A0A7K2T8H5-F1
#
_entry.id   AF-A0A7K2T8H5-F1
#
_cell.length_a   1.000
_cell.length_b   1.000
_cell.length_c   1.000
_cell.angle_alpha   90.00
_cell.angle_beta   90.00
_cell.angle_gamma   90.00
#
_symmetry.space_group_name_H-M   'P 1'
#
loop_
_entity.id
_entity.type
_entity.pdbx_description
1 polymer ?
#
loop_
_entity_poly.entity_id
_entity_poly.type
_entity_poly.pdbx_seq_one_letter_code
_entity_poly.pdbx_strand_id
1 'polypeptide(L)'
;MGVAEARRPTPAERAAARQAARADREAIVRRYRAREPVRRIAAGYGVTDAWLTRRLRDWGVTPRRGYEAHAHRRSAGRVFRGRPLTRRTAAEVRAARDLFIAARDEAVRRYRSGEVSAAGLGREFGVHPAWVGRRLAEWGAREARPRPRPR
;
A
#
# COMPACT_ATOMS: atom_id res chain seq x y z
N MET A 1 9.00 -35.32 0.19
CA MET A 1 7.89 -34.84 1.06
C MET A 1 6.62 -34.82 0.23
N GLY A 2 5.73 -35.80 0.44
CA GLY A 2 4.48 -35.92 -0.32
C GLY A 2 3.53 -34.77 0.03
N VAL A 3 3.05 -34.06 -0.99
CA VAL A 3 1.91 -33.17 -0.84
C VAL A 3 0.70 -34.03 -0.47
N ALA A 4 0.20 -33.89 0.75
CA ALA A 4 -1.03 -34.55 1.17
C ALA A 4 -2.16 -34.09 0.24
N GLU A 5 -2.56 -34.97 -0.66
CA GLU A 5 -3.64 -34.75 -1.60
C GLU A 5 -4.93 -34.54 -0.80
N ALA A 6 -5.45 -33.32 -0.77
CA ALA A 6 -6.61 -32.98 0.03
C ALA A 6 -7.85 -33.69 -0.53
N ARG A 7 -8.16 -34.87 0.02
CA ARG A 7 -9.38 -35.62 -0.27
C ARG A 7 -10.59 -34.70 -0.10
N ARG A 8 -11.41 -34.58 -1.14
CA ARG A 8 -12.67 -33.83 -1.07
C ARG A 8 -13.59 -34.50 -0.05
N PRO A 9 -14.19 -33.75 0.88
CA PRO A 9 -15.08 -34.33 1.88
C PRO A 9 -16.32 -34.92 1.21
N THR A 10 -16.74 -36.09 1.68
CA THR A 10 -17.92 -36.79 1.17
C THR A 10 -19.20 -35.99 1.47
N PRO A 11 -20.31 -36.25 0.76
CA PRO A 11 -21.60 -35.64 1.10
C PRO A 11 -22.02 -35.88 2.56
N ALA A 12 -21.76 -37.08 3.10
CA ALA A 12 -22.07 -37.45 4.48
C ALA A 12 -21.25 -36.65 5.50
N GLU A 13 -19.94 -36.52 5.28
CA GLU A 13 -19.05 -35.70 6.12
C GLU A 13 -19.50 -34.23 6.14
N ARG A 14 -19.90 -33.69 4.97
CA ARG A 14 -20.44 -32.33 4.88
C ARG A 14 -21.77 -32.18 5.63
N ALA A 15 -22.61 -33.22 5.65
CA ALA A 15 -23.86 -33.20 6.40
C ALA A 15 -23.61 -33.21 7.91
N ALA A 16 -22.70 -34.07 8.38
CA ALA A 16 -22.28 -34.14 9.78
C ALA A 16 -21.67 -32.81 10.28
N ALA A 17 -20.77 -32.21 9.48
CA ALA A 17 -20.19 -30.90 9.77
C ALA A 17 -21.26 -29.79 9.94
N ARG A 18 -22.28 -29.80 9.09
CA ARG A 18 -23.41 -28.86 9.19
C ARG A 18 -24.29 -29.12 10.40
N GLN A 19 -24.45 -30.39 10.80
CA GLN A 19 -25.21 -30.76 11.98
C GLN A 19 -24.49 -30.31 13.26
N ALA A 20 -23.18 -30.57 13.36
CA ALA A 20 -22.34 -30.08 14.45
C ALA A 20 -22.38 -28.55 14.56
N ALA A 21 -22.25 -27.84 13.44
CA ALA A 21 -22.36 -26.37 13.42
C ALA A 21 -23.75 -25.85 13.85
N ARG A 22 -24.82 -26.62 13.67
CA ARG A 22 -26.17 -26.26 14.15
C ARG A 22 -26.32 -26.48 15.65
N ALA A 23 -25.76 -27.58 16.17
CA ALA A 23 -25.72 -27.85 17.60
C ALA A 23 -24.96 -26.73 18.34
N ASP A 24 -23.86 -26.25 17.75
CA ASP A 24 -23.00 -25.20 18.31
C ASP A 24 -23.45 -23.77 17.97
N ARG A 25 -24.74 -23.57 17.67
CA ARG A 25 -25.28 -22.26 17.25
C ARG A 25 -24.81 -21.11 18.14
N GLU A 26 -24.95 -21.26 19.45
CA GLU A 26 -24.64 -20.19 20.41
C GLU A 26 -23.16 -19.84 20.45
N ALA A 27 -22.29 -20.86 20.41
CA ALA A 27 -20.84 -20.67 20.37
C ALA A 27 -20.41 -19.93 19.09
N ILE A 28 -21.01 -20.29 17.95
CA ILE A 28 -20.76 -19.64 16.66
C ILE A 28 -21.23 -18.18 16.68
N VAL A 29 -22.43 -17.90 17.19
CA VAL A 29 -22.96 -16.53 17.31
C VAL A 29 -22.08 -15.69 18.23
N ARG A 30 -21.62 -16.24 19.37
CA ARG A 30 -20.70 -15.57 20.29
C ARG A 30 -19.38 -15.20 19.61
N ARG A 31 -18.74 -16.15 18.91
CA ARG A 31 -17.51 -15.92 18.14
C ARG A 31 -17.71 -14.87 17.05
N TYR A 32 -18.85 -14.90 16.35
CA TYR A 32 -19.20 -13.89 15.36
C TYR A 32 -19.41 -12.51 16.00
N ARG A 33 -20.05 -12.40 17.17
CA ARG A 33 -20.20 -11.13 17.88
C ARG A 33 -18.86 -10.60 18.40
N ALA A 34 -17.95 -11.49 18.82
CA ALA A 34 -16.55 -11.18 19.17
C ALA A 34 -15.67 -10.77 17.97
N ARG A 35 -16.28 -10.47 16.83
CA ARG A 35 -15.65 -10.01 15.59
C ARG A 35 -14.77 -11.02 14.87
N GLU A 36 -14.75 -12.30 15.28
CA GLU A 36 -14.02 -13.33 14.55
C GLU A 36 -14.56 -13.45 13.10
N PRO A 37 -13.69 -13.56 12.08
CA PRO A 37 -14.12 -13.63 10.70
C PRO A 37 -14.88 -14.93 10.39
N VAL A 38 -15.97 -14.83 9.64
CA VAL A 38 -16.82 -15.97 9.25
C VAL A 38 -16.02 -17.12 8.65
N ARG A 39 -15.03 -16.81 7.80
CA ARG A 39 -14.14 -17.81 7.20
C ARG A 39 -13.40 -18.66 8.24
N ARG A 40 -12.94 -18.04 9.35
CA ARG A 40 -12.19 -18.75 10.40
C ARG A 40 -13.11 -19.62 11.25
N ILE A 41 -14.30 -19.11 11.57
CA ILE A 41 -15.34 -19.89 12.25
C ILE A 41 -15.75 -21.08 11.38
N ALA A 42 -16.05 -20.84 10.09
CA ALA A 42 -16.45 -21.87 9.13
C ALA A 42 -15.39 -22.97 8.97
N ALA A 43 -14.11 -22.60 8.89
CA ALA A 43 -13.00 -23.55 8.84
C ALA A 43 -12.94 -24.46 10.08
N GLY A 44 -13.20 -23.91 11.27
CA GLY A 44 -13.22 -24.69 12.52
C GLY A 44 -14.33 -25.75 12.57
N TYR A 45 -15.40 -25.56 11.79
CA TYR A 45 -16.53 -26.49 11.68
C TYR A 45 -16.54 -27.30 10.38
N GLY A 46 -15.55 -27.13 9.50
CA GLY A 46 -15.52 -27.82 8.20
C GLY A 46 -16.66 -27.42 7.24
N VAL A 47 -17.27 -26.25 7.43
CA VAL A 47 -18.36 -25.74 6.57
C VAL A 47 -17.86 -24.61 5.67
N THR A 48 -18.61 -24.29 4.61
CA THR A 48 -18.28 -23.14 3.76
C THR A 48 -18.72 -21.84 4.40
N ASP A 49 -17.99 -20.76 4.10
CA ASP A 49 -18.30 -19.40 4.55
C ASP A 49 -19.67 -18.91 4.04
N ALA A 50 -20.03 -19.23 2.80
CA ALA A 50 -21.33 -18.91 2.21
C ALA A 50 -22.48 -19.62 2.95
N TRP A 51 -22.29 -20.89 3.33
CA TRP A 51 -23.27 -21.62 4.12
C TRP A 51 -23.43 -21.00 5.49
N LEU A 52 -22.33 -20.72 6.18
CA LEU A 52 -22.36 -20.15 7.53
C LEU A 52 -22.97 -18.73 7.53
N THR A 53 -22.66 -17.91 6.51
CA THR A 53 -23.24 -16.58 6.35
C THR A 53 -24.75 -16.63 6.19
N ARG A 54 -25.28 -17.58 5.40
CA ARG A 54 -26.72 -17.79 5.27
C ARG A 54 -27.34 -18.19 6.62
N ARG A 55 -26.70 -19.11 7.35
CA ARG A 55 -27.20 -19.58 8.64
C ARG A 55 -27.20 -18.50 9.72
N LEU A 56 -26.19 -17.64 9.76
CA LEU A 56 -26.18 -16.49 10.66
C LEU A 56 -27.42 -15.59 10.43
N ARG A 57 -27.82 -15.36 9.17
CA ARG A 57 -29.05 -14.62 8.87
C ARG A 57 -30.30 -15.35 9.35
N ASP A 58 -30.39 -16.66 9.09
CA ASP A 58 -31.52 -17.48 9.56
C ASP A 58 -31.63 -17.49 11.09
N TRP A 59 -30.50 -17.36 11.81
CA TRP A 59 -30.46 -17.25 13.27
C TRP A 59 -30.71 -15.84 13.80
N GLY A 60 -31.09 -14.89 12.94
CA GLY A 60 -31.39 -13.50 13.31
C GLY A 60 -30.16 -12.63 13.51
N VAL A 61 -28.98 -13.06 13.07
CA VAL A 61 -27.76 -12.25 13.17
C VAL A 61 -27.61 -11.38 11.94
N THR A 62 -27.76 -10.06 12.12
CA THR A 62 -27.54 -9.09 11.06
C THR A 62 -26.08 -9.14 10.56
N PRO A 63 -25.84 -9.25 9.24
CA PRO A 63 -24.50 -9.19 8.69
C PRO A 63 -23.83 -7.84 9.04
N ARG A 64 -22.59 -7.89 9.51
CA ARG A 64 -21.77 -6.67 9.71
C ARG A 64 -21.68 -5.89 8.39
N ARG A 65 -21.83 -4.57 8.43
CA ARG A 65 -21.77 -3.72 7.22
C ARG A 65 -20.37 -3.84 6.59
N GLY A 66 -20.29 -3.78 5.25
CA GLY A 66 -19.05 -3.99 4.51
C GLY A 66 -17.86 -3.17 5.02
N TYR A 67 -18.09 -1.92 5.42
CA TYR A 67 -17.04 -1.05 5.98
C TYR A 67 -16.43 -1.61 7.28
N GLU A 68 -17.24 -2.25 8.14
CA GLU A 68 -16.77 -2.86 9.38
C GLU A 68 -16.00 -4.16 9.11
N ALA A 69 -16.40 -4.92 8.08
CA ALA A 69 -15.68 -6.13 7.67
C ALA A 69 -14.32 -5.83 7.02
N HIS A 70 -14.15 -4.63 6.45
CA HIS A 70 -12.89 -4.16 5.88
C HIS A 70 -11.99 -3.45 6.89
N ALA A 71 -12.54 -2.83 7.94
CA ALA A 71 -11.76 -2.19 9.00
C ALA A 71 -10.81 -3.16 9.73
N HIS A 72 -11.26 -4.40 9.97
CA HIS A 72 -10.43 -5.45 10.61
C HIS A 72 -9.53 -6.23 9.64
N ARG A 73 -9.69 -6.00 8.33
CA ARG A 73 -8.86 -6.64 7.30
C ARG A 73 -7.50 -5.95 7.12
N ARG A 74 -7.28 -4.78 7.73
CA ARG A 74 -5.94 -4.23 7.88
C ARG A 74 -5.20 -5.04 8.93
N SER A 75 -4.72 -6.21 8.55
CA SER A 75 -3.55 -6.77 9.19
C SER A 75 -2.46 -5.70 9.15
N ALA A 76 -1.93 -5.34 10.33
CA ALA A 76 -0.74 -4.49 10.47
C ALA A 76 0.51 -5.04 9.73
N GLY A 77 0.39 -6.18 9.04
CA GLY A 77 1.45 -6.92 8.38
C GLY A 77 1.69 -6.62 6.89
N ARG A 78 0.94 -5.69 6.26
CA ARG A 78 1.38 -5.09 4.98
C ARG A 78 1.65 -3.61 5.12
N VAL A 79 2.41 -3.22 6.15
CA VAL A 79 3.32 -2.11 5.93
C VAL A 79 4.28 -2.60 4.87
N PHE A 80 4.36 -1.90 3.74
CA PHE A 80 5.42 -2.09 2.76
C PHE A 80 6.74 -1.95 3.51
N ARG A 81 7.31 -3.06 3.97
CA ARG A 81 8.70 -3.14 4.41
C ARG A 81 9.52 -3.28 3.15
N GLY A 82 9.48 -2.25 2.30
CA GLY A 82 10.51 -2.12 1.29
C GLY A 82 11.86 -2.22 1.99
N ARG A 83 12.88 -2.74 1.28
CA ARG A 83 14.28 -2.44 1.62
C ARG A 83 14.30 -0.97 2.07
N PRO A 84 14.79 -0.63 3.28
CA PRO A 84 14.79 0.75 3.70
C PRO A 84 15.53 1.51 2.61
N LEU A 85 14.78 2.22 1.77
CA LEU A 85 15.34 3.34 1.06
C LEU A 85 15.82 4.18 2.23
N THR A 86 17.14 4.30 2.38
CA THR A 86 17.74 5.32 3.22
C THR A 86 17.25 6.63 2.64
N ARG A 87 16.01 6.99 2.98
CA ARG A 87 15.37 8.21 2.55
C ARG A 87 16.22 9.27 3.22
N ARG A 88 16.86 10.11 2.40
CA ARG A 88 17.54 11.28 2.93
C ARG A 88 16.59 12.00 3.87
N THR A 89 17.06 12.24 5.07
CA THR A 89 16.36 13.03 6.08
C THR A 89 16.08 14.41 5.51
N ALA A 90 15.06 15.08 6.04
CA ALA A 90 14.77 16.45 5.64
C ALA A 90 15.98 17.38 5.86
N ALA A 91 16.83 17.08 6.85
CA ALA A 91 18.06 17.81 7.13
C ALA A 91 19.10 17.65 6.00
N GLU A 92 19.32 16.41 5.55
CA GLU A 92 20.24 16.14 4.42
C GLU A 92 19.75 16.78 3.12
N VAL A 93 18.43 16.75 2.87
CA VAL A 93 17.85 17.42 1.68
C VAL A 93 18.02 18.94 1.77
N ARG A 94 17.88 19.55 2.95
CA ARG A 94 18.13 20.97 3.16
C ARG A 94 19.60 21.32 2.93
N ALA A 95 20.53 20.60 3.57
CA ALA A 95 21.97 20.81 3.39
C ALA A 95 22.39 20.70 1.92
N ALA A 96 21.88 19.71 1.18
CA ALA A 96 22.13 19.55 -0.25
C ALA A 96 21.64 20.75 -1.08
N ARG A 97 20.47 21.32 -0.73
CA ARG A 97 19.95 22.53 -1.38
C ARG A 97 20.77 23.77 -1.03
N ASP A 98 21.20 23.89 0.21
CA ASP A 98 22.02 25.02 0.68
C ASP A 98 23.38 25.03 -0.02
N LEU A 99 24.02 23.87 -0.17
CA LEU A 99 25.24 23.70 -0.97
C LEU A 99 25.03 24.12 -2.43
N PHE A 100 23.92 23.71 -3.06
CA PHE A 100 23.60 24.12 -4.43
C PHE A 100 23.37 25.63 -4.55
N ILE A 101 22.71 26.24 -3.57
CA ILE A 101 22.47 27.69 -3.54
C ILE A 101 23.78 28.46 -3.33
N ALA A 102 24.68 27.97 -2.48
CA ALA A 102 26.00 28.55 -2.28
C ALA A 102 26.85 28.48 -3.56
N ALA A 103 26.74 27.38 -4.33
CA ALA A 103 27.41 27.19 -5.61
C ALA A 103 26.69 27.85 -6.82
N ARG A 104 25.81 28.82 -6.58
CA ARG A 104 24.96 29.45 -7.62
C ARG A 104 25.73 29.85 -8.86
N ASP A 105 26.76 30.67 -8.71
CA ASP A 105 27.43 31.30 -9.87
C ASP A 105 28.13 30.27 -10.74
N GLU A 106 28.78 29.28 -10.12
CA GLU A 106 29.38 28.15 -10.83
C GLU A 106 28.33 27.28 -11.53
N ALA A 107 27.23 26.95 -10.83
CA ALA A 107 26.14 26.14 -11.38
C ALA A 107 25.48 26.82 -12.58
N VAL A 108 25.27 28.15 -12.51
CA VAL A 108 24.73 28.94 -13.64
C VAL A 108 25.71 28.97 -14.81
N ARG A 109 27.02 29.18 -14.55
CA ARG A 109 28.06 29.16 -15.58
C ARG A 109 28.10 27.83 -16.32
N ARG A 110 28.23 26.72 -15.59
CA ARG A 110 28.30 25.34 -16.13
C ARG A 110 27.02 24.93 -16.86
N TYR A 111 25.87 25.43 -16.42
CA TYR A 111 24.60 25.18 -17.11
C TYR A 111 24.49 25.97 -18.42
N ARG A 112 24.88 27.26 -18.42
CA ARG A 112 24.83 28.11 -19.61
C ARG A 112 25.85 27.71 -20.67
N SER A 113 27.04 27.27 -20.28
CA SER A 113 28.04 26.76 -21.21
C SER A 113 27.66 25.40 -21.82
N GLY A 114 26.59 24.76 -21.32
CA GLY A 114 26.16 23.44 -21.77
C GLY A 114 27.04 22.30 -21.26
N GLU A 115 28.06 22.58 -20.45
CA GLU A 115 28.93 21.57 -19.82
C GLU A 115 28.13 20.58 -18.98
N VAL A 116 27.09 21.06 -18.28
CA VAL A 116 26.28 20.24 -17.39
C VAL A 116 24.80 20.57 -17.51
N SER A 117 23.98 19.53 -17.70
CA SER A 117 22.52 19.67 -17.67
C SER A 117 21.98 19.85 -16.24
N ALA A 118 20.73 20.33 -16.11
CA ALA A 118 20.04 20.40 -14.81
C ALA A 118 19.95 19.02 -14.11
N ALA A 119 19.92 17.92 -14.88
CA ALA A 119 19.97 16.56 -14.34
C ALA A 119 21.37 16.15 -13.85
N GLY A 120 22.44 16.65 -14.49
CA GLY A 120 23.82 16.46 -14.03
C GLY A 120 24.07 17.16 -12.71
N LEU A 121 23.70 18.45 -12.63
CA LEU A 121 23.76 19.24 -11.38
C LEU A 121 22.93 18.60 -10.26
N GLY A 122 21.75 18.05 -10.58
CA GLY A 122 20.94 17.33 -9.59
C GLY A 122 21.63 16.11 -9.00
N ARG A 123 22.40 15.37 -9.81
CA ARG A 123 23.17 14.22 -9.32
C ARG A 123 24.36 14.65 -8.47
N GLU A 124 25.10 15.64 -8.94
CA GLU A 124 26.31 16.17 -8.28
C GLU A 124 26.00 16.70 -6.87
N PHE A 125 24.99 17.56 -6.76
CA PHE A 125 24.58 18.15 -5.48
C PHE A 125 23.59 17.28 -4.69
N GLY A 126 23.13 16.17 -5.28
CA GLY A 126 22.16 15.31 -4.63
C GLY A 126 20.78 15.96 -4.45
N VAL A 127 20.37 16.83 -5.36
CA VAL A 127 19.07 17.49 -5.35
C VAL A 127 18.24 17.07 -6.55
N HIS A 128 16.92 17.15 -6.43
CA HIS A 128 16.04 16.71 -7.50
C HIS A 128 16.20 17.58 -8.77
N PRO A 129 16.38 17.02 -9.97
CA PRO A 129 16.61 17.78 -11.21
C PRO A 129 15.54 18.83 -11.52
N ALA A 130 14.27 18.55 -11.23
CA ALA A 130 13.19 19.52 -11.42
C ALA A 130 13.31 20.74 -10.49
N TRP A 131 13.84 20.56 -9.27
CA TRP A 131 14.10 21.65 -8.35
C TRP A 131 15.28 22.50 -8.85
N VAL A 132 16.36 21.87 -9.32
CA VAL A 132 17.50 22.54 -9.97
C VAL A 132 17.03 23.37 -11.16
N GLY A 133 16.22 22.78 -12.06
CA GLY A 133 15.71 23.48 -13.25
C GLY A 133 14.84 24.69 -12.92
N ARG A 134 14.04 24.62 -11.84
CA ARG A 134 13.28 25.77 -11.33
C ARG A 134 14.22 26.85 -10.81
N ARG A 135 15.22 26.47 -10.01
CA ARG A 135 16.16 27.41 -9.40
C ARG A 135 17.04 28.12 -10.43
N LEU A 136 17.51 27.39 -11.43
CA LEU A 136 18.21 27.95 -12.60
C LEU A 136 17.32 28.93 -13.38
N ALA A 137 16.03 28.63 -13.55
CA ALA A 137 15.09 29.56 -14.20
C ALA A 137 14.90 30.85 -13.37
N GLU A 138 14.75 30.73 -12.05
CA GLU A 138 14.68 31.88 -11.12
C GLU A 138 15.96 32.72 -11.16
N TRP A 139 17.13 32.10 -11.36
CA TRP A 139 18.40 32.80 -11.53
C TRP A 139 18.63 33.36 -12.94
N GLY A 140 17.65 33.24 -13.84
CA GLY A 140 17.76 33.71 -15.23
C GLY A 140 18.73 32.90 -16.08
N ALA A 141 19.04 31.65 -15.70
CA ALA A 141 19.96 30.79 -16.44
C ALA A 141 19.32 30.11 -17.65
N ARG A 142 17.98 30.03 -17.70
CA ARG A 142 17.25 29.72 -18.94
C ARG A 142 17.08 31.01 -19.72
N GLU A 143 17.77 31.13 -20.85
CA GLU A 143 17.36 32.10 -21.86
C GLU A 143 15.86 31.94 -22.13
N ALA A 144 15.15 33.07 -22.16
CA ALA A 144 13.73 33.12 -22.43
C ALA A 144 13.48 32.57 -23.85
N ARG A 145 13.17 31.28 -23.96
CA ARG A 145 12.74 30.69 -25.23
C ARG A 145 11.47 31.45 -25.65
N PRO A 146 11.47 32.20 -26.78
CA PRO A 146 10.27 32.89 -27.21
C PRO A 146 9.16 31.85 -27.42
N ARG A 147 7.97 32.12 -26.87
CA ARG A 147 6.79 31.27 -27.08
C ARG A 147 6.48 31.26 -28.58
N PRO A 148 6.41 30.10 -29.26
CA PRO A 148 5.93 30.07 -30.63
C PRO A 148 4.47 30.54 -30.63
N ARG A 149 4.16 31.54 -31.47
CA ARG A 149 2.78 31.98 -31.70
C ARG A 149 2.04 30.86 -32.44
N PRO A 150 0.81 30.48 -32.03
CA PRO A 150 0.00 29.56 -32.83
C PRO A 150 -0.28 30.20 -34.20
N ARG A 151 -0.14 29.40 -35.26
CA ARG A 151 -0.58 29.73 -36.62
C ARG A 151 -2.09 29.57 -36.72
#